data_AF-A0A2D5Z4A2-F1
#
_entry.id   AF-A0A2D5Z4A2-F1
#
_cell.length_a   1.000
_cell.length_b   1.000
_cell.length_c   1.000
_cell.angle_alpha   90.00
_cell.angle_beta   90.00
_cell.angle_gamma   90.00
#
_symmetry.space_group_name_H-M   'P 1'
#
loop_
_entity.id
_entity.type
_entity.pdbx_description
1 polymer ?
#
loop_
_entity_poly.entity_id
_entity_poly.type
_entity_poly.pdbx_seq_one_letter_code
_entity_poly.pdbx_strand_id
1 'polypeptide(L)'
;LAAILPFYLPTTAMDARSLRAVRLVRVLRILKLARYSDALRTFGRVFVAQKEPLGLTVFLLMLLLVMSASFMYYAEREAQPEVFSSIPATMWWAVATLSTVGYGDTFPVTEWGRVLGSIIAFLGIGMFALPTGILGAGFIEEYQGRRESKTCPHCGKQIE
;
A
#
# COMPACT_ATOMS: atom_id res chain seq x y z
N LEU A 1 -18.11 -5.37 -16.82
CA LEU A 1 -19.53 -5.79 -16.85
C LEU A 1 -20.16 -5.81 -15.45
N ALA A 2 -19.43 -6.19 -14.40
CA ALA A 2 -19.90 -6.20 -13.00
C ALA A 2 -20.56 -4.89 -12.49
N ALA A 3 -20.11 -3.70 -12.94
CA ALA A 3 -20.64 -2.41 -12.48
C ALA A 3 -22.05 -2.03 -13.02
N ILE A 4 -22.60 -2.81 -13.97
CA ILE A 4 -23.92 -2.58 -14.58
C ILE A 4 -24.97 -3.58 -14.01
N LEU A 5 -24.50 -4.68 -13.42
CA LEU A 5 -25.31 -5.72 -12.78
C LEU A 5 -26.37 -5.21 -11.77
N PRO A 6 -26.09 -4.17 -10.93
CA PRO A 6 -27.06 -3.67 -9.96
C PRO A 6 -28.25 -2.92 -10.56
N PHE A 7 -28.18 -2.56 -11.84
CA PHE A 7 -29.23 -1.83 -12.53
C PHE A 7 -30.30 -2.78 -13.13
N TYR A 8 -29.93 -4.05 -13.35
CA TYR A 8 -30.81 -5.07 -13.93
C TYR A 8 -31.43 -6.01 -12.89
N LEU A 9 -30.99 -5.95 -11.62
CA LEU A 9 -31.62 -6.71 -10.53
C LEU A 9 -32.88 -5.98 -10.04
N PRO A 10 -34.08 -6.57 -10.15
CA PRO A 10 -35.32 -5.94 -9.67
C PRO A 10 -35.28 -5.89 -8.14
N THR A 11 -35.15 -4.70 -7.57
CA THR A 11 -34.95 -4.46 -6.13
C THR A 11 -36.22 -4.59 -5.28
N THR A 12 -37.23 -5.33 -5.75
CA THR A 12 -38.58 -5.31 -5.16
C THR A 12 -38.85 -6.44 -4.17
N ALA A 13 -37.94 -7.39 -3.93
CA ALA A 13 -38.19 -8.55 -3.06
C ALA A 13 -36.99 -9.04 -2.22
N MET A 14 -36.12 -8.13 -1.74
CA MET A 14 -34.87 -8.53 -1.08
C MET A 14 -34.67 -7.86 0.30
N ASP A 15 -34.30 -8.70 1.26
CA ASP A 15 -34.00 -8.44 2.67
C ASP A 15 -33.07 -7.23 2.93
N ALA A 16 -33.09 -6.65 4.14
CA ALA A 16 -32.33 -5.43 4.46
C ALA A 16 -30.79 -5.58 4.28
N ARG A 17 -30.28 -6.82 4.36
CA ARG A 17 -28.86 -7.18 4.18
C ARG A 17 -28.45 -7.19 2.70
N SER A 18 -29.31 -7.69 1.81
CA SER A 18 -29.08 -7.71 0.36
C SER A 18 -29.20 -6.32 -0.26
N LEU A 19 -30.05 -5.44 0.29
CA LEU A 19 -30.10 -4.02 -0.10
C LEU A 19 -28.78 -3.26 0.19
N ARG A 20 -28.11 -3.55 1.32
CA ARG A 20 -26.80 -2.97 1.64
C ARG A 20 -25.71 -3.45 0.68
N ALA A 21 -25.71 -4.74 0.35
CA ALA A 21 -24.77 -5.31 -0.61
C ALA A 21 -24.94 -4.67 -2.00
N VAL A 22 -26.16 -4.52 -2.50
CA VAL A 22 -26.45 -3.85 -3.79
C VAL A 22 -25.98 -2.39 -3.79
N ARG A 23 -26.08 -1.69 -2.64
CA ARG A 23 -25.57 -0.30 -2.49
C ARG A 23 -24.04 -0.25 -2.61
N LEU A 24 -23.32 -1.23 -2.07
CA LEU A 24 -21.85 -1.32 -2.22
C LEU A 24 -21.42 -1.61 -3.66
N VAL A 25 -22.16 -2.44 -4.41
CA VAL A 25 -21.86 -2.70 -5.83
C VAL A 25 -22.01 -1.43 -6.70
N ARG A 26 -22.83 -0.45 -6.27
CA ARG A 26 -22.89 0.86 -6.95
C ARG A 26 -21.58 1.66 -6.81
N VAL A 27 -20.81 1.50 -5.73
CA VAL A 27 -19.49 2.13 -5.56
C VAL A 27 -18.50 1.63 -6.61
N LEU A 28 -18.63 0.38 -7.06
CA LEU A 28 -17.82 -0.17 -8.15
C LEU A 28 -18.04 0.55 -9.50
N ARG A 29 -19.07 1.43 -9.63
CA ARG A 29 -19.16 2.34 -10.78
C ARG A 29 -18.02 3.36 -10.84
N ILE A 30 -17.35 3.69 -9.72
CA ILE A 30 -16.15 4.53 -9.71
C ILE A 30 -15.01 3.88 -10.52
N LEU A 31 -14.93 2.55 -10.57
CA LEU A 31 -13.97 1.84 -11.43
C LEU A 31 -14.25 2.07 -12.93
N LYS A 32 -15.45 2.54 -13.31
CA LYS A 32 -15.74 2.94 -14.68
C LYS A 32 -15.04 4.25 -15.05
N LEU A 33 -14.86 5.18 -14.10
CA LEU A 33 -14.01 6.37 -14.25
C LEU A 33 -12.54 6.00 -14.44
N ALA A 34 -12.07 4.90 -13.83
CA ALA A 34 -10.70 4.42 -14.03
C ALA A 34 -10.38 4.02 -15.47
N ARG A 35 -11.40 3.66 -16.26
CA ARG A 35 -11.23 3.39 -17.70
C ARG A 35 -11.14 4.65 -18.55
N TYR A 36 -11.67 5.78 -18.07
CA TYR A 36 -11.74 7.05 -18.79
C TYR A 36 -10.64 8.02 -18.38
N SER A 37 -10.09 7.87 -17.18
CA SER A 37 -8.97 8.67 -16.70
C SER A 37 -7.66 8.12 -17.24
N ASP A 38 -7.01 8.89 -18.12
CA ASP A 38 -5.65 8.59 -18.57
C ASP A 38 -4.67 8.48 -17.40
N ALA A 39 -4.88 9.23 -16.31
CA ALA A 39 -4.06 9.17 -15.11
C ALA A 39 -4.09 7.78 -14.44
N LEU A 40 -5.27 7.12 -14.38
CA LEU A 40 -5.39 5.77 -13.81
C LEU A 40 -4.78 4.70 -14.72
N ARG A 41 -4.80 4.91 -16.05
CA ARG A 41 -4.09 4.04 -17.01
C ARG A 41 -2.57 4.19 -16.87
N THR A 42 -2.08 5.42 -16.72
CA THR A 42 -0.67 5.71 -16.44
C THR A 42 -0.22 5.05 -15.14
N PHE A 43 -0.99 5.22 -14.06
CA PHE A 43 -0.73 4.56 -12.77
C PHE A 43 -0.61 3.04 -12.91
N GLY A 44 -1.57 2.40 -13.60
CA GLY A 44 -1.54 0.96 -13.84
C GLY A 44 -0.32 0.52 -14.65
N ARG A 45 0.08 1.28 -15.68
CA ARG A 45 1.26 0.96 -16.50
C ARG A 45 2.56 1.07 -15.70
N VAL A 46 2.71 2.13 -14.91
CA VAL A 46 3.86 2.30 -14.00
C VAL A 46 3.95 1.15 -13.01
N PHE A 47 2.80 0.74 -12.43
CA PHE A 47 2.77 -0.37 -11.47
C PHE A 47 3.21 -1.71 -12.09
N VAL A 48 2.78 -1.98 -13.33
CA VAL A 48 3.19 -3.19 -14.08
C VAL A 48 4.66 -3.12 -14.49
N ALA A 49 5.13 -1.94 -14.93
CA ALA A 49 6.54 -1.73 -15.29
C ALA A 49 7.48 -1.90 -14.09
N GLN A 50 7.06 -1.41 -12.92
CA GLN A 50 7.85 -1.44 -11.68
C GLN A 50 7.55 -2.66 -10.78
N LYS A 51 6.85 -3.69 -11.29
CA LYS A 51 6.39 -4.85 -10.48
C LYS A 51 7.54 -5.58 -9.77
N GLU A 52 8.70 -5.68 -10.43
CA GLU A 52 9.87 -6.41 -9.92
C GLU A 52 10.56 -5.66 -8.76
N PRO A 53 10.93 -4.38 -8.92
CA PRO A 53 11.50 -3.61 -7.82
C PRO A 53 10.48 -3.39 -6.68
N LEU A 54 9.20 -3.18 -6.99
CA LEU A 54 8.13 -3.14 -5.97
C LEU A 54 8.04 -4.46 -5.19
N GLY A 55 8.06 -5.61 -5.88
CA GLY A 55 8.03 -6.92 -5.25
C GLY A 55 9.18 -7.13 -4.27
N LEU A 56 10.40 -6.73 -4.65
CA LEU A 56 11.57 -6.81 -3.78
C LEU A 56 11.44 -5.91 -2.54
N THR A 57 10.99 -4.67 -2.71
CA THR A 57 10.82 -3.76 -1.56
C THR A 57 9.75 -4.23 -0.59
N VAL A 58 8.62 -4.76 -1.09
CA VAL A 58 7.58 -5.35 -0.25
C VAL A 58 8.10 -6.57 0.48
N PHE A 59 8.88 -7.43 -0.18
CA PHE A 59 9.50 -8.60 0.46
C PHE A 59 10.44 -8.18 1.62
N LEU A 60 11.31 -7.20 1.37
CA LEU A 60 12.21 -6.66 2.39
C LEU A 60 11.45 -5.96 3.54
N LEU A 61 10.35 -5.25 3.25
CA LEU A 61 9.47 -4.66 4.26
C LEU A 61 8.82 -5.73 5.15
N MET A 62 8.34 -6.82 4.55
CA MET A 62 7.77 -7.95 5.29
C MET A 62 8.82 -8.63 6.17
N LEU A 63 10.05 -8.80 5.67
CA LEU A 63 11.16 -9.33 6.46
C LEU A 63 11.49 -8.42 7.64
N LEU A 64 11.64 -7.11 7.40
CA LEU A 64 11.88 -6.13 8.46
C LEU A 64 10.78 -6.17 9.51
N LEU A 65 9.51 -6.20 9.09
CA LEU A 65 8.35 -6.27 9.97
C LEU A 65 8.39 -7.50 10.88
N VAL A 66 8.65 -8.69 10.32
CA VAL A 66 8.71 -9.94 11.11
C VAL A 66 9.91 -9.91 12.08
N MET A 67 11.06 -9.42 11.63
CA MET A 67 12.26 -9.28 12.48
C MET A 67 12.02 -8.30 13.62
N SER A 68 11.48 -7.11 13.34
CA SER A 68 11.13 -6.09 14.33
C SER A 68 10.11 -6.62 15.34
N ALA A 69 9.07 -7.31 14.88
CA ALA A 69 8.07 -7.90 15.76
C ALA A 69 8.67 -9.00 16.66
N SER A 70 9.56 -9.82 16.11
CA SER A 70 10.22 -10.89 16.87
C SER A 70 11.14 -10.31 17.95
N PHE A 71 12.01 -9.35 17.60
CA PHE A 71 12.88 -8.69 18.57
C PHE A 71 12.10 -7.99 19.67
N MET A 72 11.03 -7.27 19.30
CA MET A 72 10.21 -6.56 20.28
C MET A 72 9.45 -7.52 21.21
N TYR A 73 8.91 -8.62 20.67
CA TYR A 73 8.27 -9.66 21.46
C TYR A 73 9.22 -10.20 22.54
N TYR A 74 10.46 -10.55 22.17
CA TYR A 74 11.42 -11.06 23.16
C TYR A 74 11.87 -10.00 24.16
N ALA A 75 11.94 -8.72 23.76
CA ALA A 75 12.32 -7.63 24.66
C ALA A 75 11.23 -7.27 25.69
N GLU A 76 9.96 -7.35 25.30
CA GLU A 76 8.84 -6.82 26.11
C GLU A 76 7.94 -7.88 26.73
N ARG A 77 7.98 -9.15 26.28
CA ARG A 77 7.05 -10.19 26.76
C ARG A 77 7.05 -10.41 28.27
N GLU A 78 8.18 -10.20 28.94
CA GLU A 78 8.28 -10.38 30.41
C GLU A 78 7.65 -9.23 31.17
N ALA A 79 7.76 -8.01 30.64
CA ALA A 79 7.19 -6.82 31.25
C ALA A 79 5.70 -6.64 30.91
N GLN A 80 5.29 -7.04 29.70
CA GLN A 80 3.96 -6.80 29.14
C GLN A 80 3.43 -8.03 28.37
N PRO A 81 3.18 -9.16 29.04
CA PRO A 81 2.76 -10.41 28.39
C PRO A 81 1.38 -10.33 27.70
N GLU A 82 0.48 -9.47 28.16
CA GLU A 82 -0.85 -9.28 27.56
C GLU A 82 -0.77 -8.50 26.24
N VAL A 83 0.11 -7.49 26.16
CA VAL A 83 0.29 -6.62 24.99
C VAL A 83 1.17 -7.31 23.94
N PHE A 84 2.31 -7.84 24.37
CA PHE A 84 3.26 -8.56 23.53
C PHE A 84 3.09 -10.07 23.72
N SER A 85 1.86 -10.56 23.52
CA SER A 85 1.46 -11.95 23.79
C SER A 85 1.98 -12.97 22.79
N SER A 86 2.20 -12.55 21.54
CA SER A 86 2.73 -13.39 20.48
C SER A 86 3.41 -12.55 19.41
N ILE A 87 4.22 -13.17 18.55
CA ILE A 87 4.86 -12.48 17.42
C ILE A 87 3.78 -11.85 16.51
N PRO A 88 2.69 -12.55 16.10
CA PRO A 88 1.63 -11.94 15.31
C PRO A 88 0.92 -10.77 16.00
N ALA A 89 0.70 -10.84 17.33
CA ALA A 89 0.15 -9.70 18.07
C ALA A 89 1.12 -8.50 18.03
N THR A 90 2.42 -8.77 18.18
CA THR A 90 3.47 -7.75 18.12
C THR A 90 3.65 -7.17 16.71
N MET A 91 3.28 -7.91 15.66
CA MET A 91 3.30 -7.38 14.29
C MET A 91 2.39 -6.16 14.13
N TRP A 92 1.30 -6.04 14.90
CA TRP A 92 0.46 -4.83 14.89
C TRP A 92 1.25 -3.59 15.30
N TRP A 93 1.97 -3.68 16.43
CA TRP A 93 2.88 -2.63 16.88
C TRP A 93 3.95 -2.30 15.84
N ALA A 94 4.57 -3.34 15.24
CA ALA A 94 5.59 -3.17 14.22
C ALA A 94 5.04 -2.47 12.95
N VAL A 95 3.83 -2.84 12.49
CA VAL A 95 3.15 -2.18 11.37
C VAL A 95 2.90 -0.71 11.70
N ALA A 96 2.30 -0.40 12.85
CA ALA A 96 2.01 0.97 13.25
C ALA A 96 3.27 1.82 13.39
N THR A 97 4.37 1.25 13.88
CA THR A 97 5.66 1.94 14.06
C THR A 97 6.40 2.13 12.74
N LEU A 98 6.55 1.07 11.93
CA LEU A 98 7.29 1.12 10.66
C LEU A 98 6.60 2.01 9.62
N SER A 99 5.26 2.07 9.64
CA SER A 99 4.47 2.96 8.77
C SER A 99 4.37 4.40 9.29
N THR A 100 5.06 4.72 10.39
CA THR A 100 5.07 6.02 11.06
C THR A 100 3.68 6.53 11.48
N VAL A 101 2.71 5.63 11.65
CA VAL A 101 1.36 5.96 12.16
C VAL A 101 1.39 6.16 13.67
N GLY A 102 1.97 5.21 14.40
CA GLY A 102 2.19 5.31 15.84
C GLY A 102 0.95 5.58 16.67
N TYR A 103 -0.06 4.70 16.63
CA TYR A 103 -1.32 4.88 17.38
C TYR A 103 -1.14 5.09 18.89
N GLY A 104 -0.06 4.56 19.48
CA GLY A 104 0.22 4.68 20.91
C GLY A 104 -0.62 3.76 21.80
N ASP A 105 -1.38 2.84 21.21
CA ASP A 105 -2.12 1.78 21.90
C ASP A 105 -1.20 0.69 22.47
N THR A 106 -0.06 0.47 21.82
CA THR A 106 0.98 -0.47 22.24
C THR A 106 2.34 0.21 22.13
N PHE A 107 3.20 0.06 23.15
CA PHE A 107 4.55 0.63 23.15
C PHE A 107 5.46 -0.11 24.14
N PRO A 108 6.77 -0.16 23.88
CA PRO A 108 7.72 -0.76 24.79
C PRO A 108 7.88 0.06 26.08
N VAL A 109 7.87 -0.62 27.23
CA VAL A 109 8.10 0.01 28.54
C VAL A 109 9.48 -0.27 29.09
N THR A 110 10.16 -1.33 28.61
CA THR A 110 11.52 -1.67 29.05
C THR A 110 12.55 -0.75 28.40
N GLU A 111 13.65 -0.49 29.10
CA GLU A 111 14.75 0.33 28.56
C GLU A 111 15.32 -0.27 27.26
N TRP A 112 15.49 -1.59 27.23
CA TRP A 112 15.94 -2.31 26.03
C TRP A 112 14.92 -2.24 24.88
N GLY A 113 13.63 -2.39 25.17
CA GLY A 113 12.57 -2.26 24.18
C GLY A 113 12.48 -0.85 23.60
N ARG A 114 12.73 0.19 24.40
CA ARG A 114 12.78 1.58 23.92
C ARG A 114 13.96 1.84 22.99
N VAL A 115 15.14 1.32 23.33
CA VAL A 115 16.33 1.40 22.46
C VAL A 115 16.08 0.67 21.14
N LEU A 116 15.58 -0.56 21.19
CA LEU A 116 15.23 -1.34 20.00
C LEU A 116 14.15 -0.65 19.17
N GLY A 117 13.10 -0.14 19.81
CA GLY A 117 12.01 0.58 19.16
C GLY A 117 12.50 1.82 18.42
N SER A 118 13.45 2.55 19.01
CA SER A 118 14.07 3.72 18.38
C SER A 118 14.83 3.33 17.11
N ILE A 119 15.65 2.28 17.15
CA ILE A 119 16.39 1.78 15.99
C ILE A 119 15.41 1.30 14.89
N ILE A 120 14.38 0.55 15.28
CA ILE A 120 13.34 0.06 14.37
C ILE A 120 12.61 1.22 13.68
N ALA A 121 12.28 2.28 14.41
CA ALA A 121 11.62 3.46 13.84
C ALA A 121 12.48 4.14 12.77
N PHE A 122 13.78 4.33 13.03
CA PHE A 122 14.70 4.88 12.02
C PHE A 122 14.82 4.00 10.77
N LEU A 123 14.91 2.68 10.96
CA LEU A 123 14.96 1.72 9.84
C LEU A 123 13.66 1.74 9.02
N GLY A 124 12.51 1.87 9.68
CA GLY A 124 11.20 1.94 9.03
C GLY A 124 11.06 3.10 8.05
N ILE A 125 11.49 4.29 8.46
CA ILE A 125 11.47 5.50 7.61
C ILE A 125 12.26 5.27 6.32
N GLY A 126 13.47 4.73 6.42
CA GLY A 126 14.30 4.43 5.26
C GLY A 126 13.68 3.38 4.34
N MET A 127 13.05 2.36 4.93
CA MET A 127 12.48 1.25 4.17
C MET A 127 11.21 1.64 3.40
N PHE A 128 10.35 2.49 3.98
CA PHE A 128 9.15 3.01 3.32
C PHE A 128 9.45 4.06 2.23
N ALA A 129 10.63 4.69 2.26
CA ALA A 129 11.07 5.59 1.21
C ALA A 129 11.31 4.87 -0.13
N LEU A 130 11.72 3.60 -0.10
CA LEU A 130 12.04 2.80 -1.30
C LEU A 130 10.85 2.60 -2.25
N PRO A 131 9.69 2.04 -1.84
CA PRO A 131 8.56 1.87 -2.74
C PRO A 131 8.04 3.21 -3.28
N THR A 132 8.08 4.26 -2.46
CA THR A 132 7.71 5.62 -2.87
C THR A 132 8.64 6.15 -3.95
N GLY A 133 9.96 5.97 -3.78
CA GLY A 133 10.98 6.36 -4.76
C GLY A 133 10.87 5.59 -6.07
N ILE A 134 10.65 4.28 -6.01
CA ILE A 134 10.47 3.41 -7.20
C ILE A 134 9.24 3.86 -8.01
N LEU A 135 8.11 4.09 -7.34
CA LEU A 135 6.91 4.59 -7.99
C LEU A 135 7.14 5.98 -8.59
N GLY A 136 7.79 6.88 -7.86
CA GLY A 136 8.13 8.22 -8.33
C GLY A 136 8.99 8.20 -9.60
N ALA A 137 10.06 7.38 -9.61
CA ALA A 137 10.92 7.19 -10.77
C ALA A 137 10.13 6.60 -11.96
N GLY A 138 9.27 5.61 -11.71
CA GLY A 138 8.43 5.02 -12.74
C GLY A 138 7.43 6.02 -13.35
N PHE A 139 6.88 6.94 -12.55
CA PHE A 139 6.05 8.03 -13.09
C PHE A 139 6.86 8.98 -13.97
N ILE A 140 8.06 9.38 -13.53
CA ILE A 140 8.93 10.26 -14.31
C ILE A 140 9.25 9.63 -15.68
N GLU A 141 9.61 8.36 -15.69
CA GLU A 141 9.95 7.62 -16.92
C GLU A 141 8.76 7.50 -17.89
N GLU A 142 7.56 7.18 -17.39
CA GLU A 142 6.35 7.13 -18.22
C GLU A 142 5.96 8.52 -18.76
N TYR A 143 6.19 9.60 -18.01
CA TYR A 143 5.96 10.97 -18.48
C TYR A 143 7.00 11.41 -19.53
N GLN A 144 8.27 11.03 -19.36
CA GLN A 144 9.34 11.32 -20.31
C GLN A 144 9.14 10.56 -21.63
N GLY A 145 8.82 9.26 -21.57
CA GLY A 145 8.54 8.46 -22.77
C GLY A 145 7.38 9.01 -23.62
N ARG A 146 6.38 9.65 -23.00
CA ARG A 146 5.31 10.36 -23.73
C ARG A 146 5.73 11.69 -24.35
N ARG A 147 6.75 12.37 -23.81
CA ARG A 147 7.30 13.59 -24.43
C ARG A 147 8.12 13.24 -25.68
N GLU A 148 8.89 12.16 -25.64
CA GLU A 148 9.73 11.73 -26.77
C GLU A 148 8.92 11.15 -27.95
N SER A 149 7.77 10.51 -27.67
CA SER A 149 6.90 9.96 -28.71
C SER A 149 6.16 11.01 -29.55
N LYS A 150 6.31 12.30 -29.25
CA LYS A 150 5.86 13.40 -30.12
C LYS A 150 6.84 13.61 -31.28
N THR A 151 7.38 12.56 -31.88
CA THR A 151 8.20 12.64 -33.08
C THR A 151 7.30 12.47 -34.31
N CYS A 152 7.33 13.44 -35.22
CA CYS A 152 6.46 13.44 -36.39
C CYS A 152 6.79 12.23 -37.29
N PRO A 153 5.83 11.32 -37.58
CA PRO A 153 6.08 10.12 -38.39
C PRO A 153 6.47 10.43 -39.84
N HIS A 154 6.29 11.68 -40.29
CA HIS A 154 6.63 12.11 -41.64
C HIS A 154 8.02 12.78 -41.74
N CYS A 155 8.56 13.36 -40.66
CA CYS A 155 9.81 14.13 -40.73
C CYS A 155 10.81 13.87 -39.59
N GLY A 156 10.48 13.01 -38.62
CA GLY A 156 11.36 12.62 -37.52
C GLY A 156 11.69 13.74 -36.52
N LYS A 157 11.17 14.96 -36.70
CA LYS A 157 11.38 16.08 -35.78
C LYS A 157 10.43 15.99 -34.58
N GLN A 158 10.89 16.45 -33.41
CA GLN A 158 10.03 16.61 -32.23
C GLN A 158 8.97 17.68 -32.51
N ILE A 159 7.72 17.36 -32.19
CA ILE A 159 6.57 18.26 -32.25
C ILE A 159 6.53 18.96 -30.89
N GLU A 160 7.11 20.16 -30.84
CA GLU A 160 7.01 21.06 -29.68
C GLU A 160 5.55 21.40 -29.36
#